data_AF-K2N7N1-F1
#
_entry.id   AF-K2N7N1-F1
#
_cell.length_a   1.000
_cell.length_b   1.000
_cell.length_c   1.000
_cell.angle_alpha   90.00
_cell.angle_beta   90.00
_cell.angle_gamma   90.00
#
_symmetry.space_group_name_H-M   'P 1'
#
loop_
_entity.id
_entity.type
_entity.pdbx_description
1 polymer ?
#
loop_
_entity_poly.entity_id
_entity_poly.type
_entity_poly.pdbx_seq_one_letter_code
_entity_poly.pdbx_strand_id
1 'polypeptide(L)'
;MIGLSKKLTIREALHEPKLLGHALPGDSWLPWRTMLVAIMGEELTDDERAIYRQFTGRDAEPGFIPAEFFAVAGRRSGKTRAAGTLAAFVGTCVDHSAYLSSSERATIPVMAVSTVQAQKAFSACMLLEDSPILSKQIDTSNSETIRLKTRCDIEVRPGNQKTIRGITSPLAIADEIAHFYTEGVLTDAGLLDAVRPSLQSGKHHGPLVAISSPWGPKGELYDAFAKHHGPNGDADIVVAKGSSLEWNSTLDPKTVQRAMERDAAMADAEWNGNFLASVLNIFTIDGLNAITDIGVTEREPIPGIRYAAYADPSGGTGLDGFTLTIAHMEDGVVVLDLIRETLAPFNPEQIVEAYAADLKRYGVRTIQTDRYASAWNSTSWVRHGIAHRPSTKTASELFAALLPVVNAQNIRLLDDEKLRRQALGLERRISSGGKQQIGHGRSIHAHDDIVNAVAGVSYALTKPAAHPKFALAAPAFSLNGGEFSMTYADHSAHDPASFGASRSR
;
A
#
# COMPACT_ATOMS: atom_id res chain seq x y z
N MET A 1 -9.34 -13.55 -32.45
CA MET A 1 -8.93 -12.17 -32.73
C MET A 1 -7.76 -12.18 -33.70
N ILE A 2 -7.56 -11.13 -34.50
CA ILE A 2 -6.37 -10.99 -35.36
C ILE A 2 -5.37 -10.15 -34.57
N GLY A 3 -4.16 -10.65 -34.34
CA GLY A 3 -3.11 -9.89 -33.63
C GLY A 3 -2.66 -8.62 -34.37
N LEU A 4 -1.60 -7.99 -33.88
CA LEU A 4 -1.00 -6.82 -34.50
C LEU A 4 -0.44 -7.13 -35.90
N SER A 5 -0.66 -6.22 -36.86
CA SER A 5 -0.13 -6.33 -38.22
C SER A 5 1.36 -5.95 -38.25
N LYS A 6 2.24 -6.91 -37.93
CA LYS A 6 3.69 -6.71 -37.85
C LYS A 6 4.32 -6.59 -39.23
N LYS A 7 5.13 -5.54 -39.48
CA LYS A 7 5.92 -5.39 -40.73
C LYS A 7 7.13 -6.32 -40.79
N LEU A 8 7.63 -6.70 -39.62
CA LEU A 8 8.69 -7.68 -39.36
C LEU A 8 8.48 -8.27 -37.97
N THR A 9 9.12 -9.39 -37.68
CA THR A 9 9.06 -10.03 -36.35
C THR A 9 9.87 -9.24 -35.31
N ILE A 10 9.49 -9.36 -34.03
CA ILE A 10 10.27 -8.74 -32.95
C ILE A 10 11.65 -9.40 -32.84
N ARG A 11 11.74 -10.70 -33.14
CA ARG A 11 13.01 -11.41 -33.28
C ARG A 11 13.93 -10.73 -34.29
N GLU A 12 13.47 -10.51 -35.53
CA GLU A 12 14.27 -9.83 -36.56
C GLU A 12 14.70 -8.44 -36.11
N ALA A 13 13.80 -7.67 -35.51
CA ALA A 13 14.11 -6.32 -35.02
C ALA A 13 15.20 -6.33 -33.93
N LEU A 14 15.15 -7.30 -33.00
CA LEU A 14 16.13 -7.48 -31.92
C LEU A 14 17.48 -8.03 -32.41
N HIS A 15 17.55 -8.60 -33.61
CA HIS A 15 18.80 -9.07 -34.21
C HIS A 15 19.45 -8.02 -35.13
N GLU A 16 18.67 -7.13 -35.74
CA GLU A 16 19.18 -6.12 -36.67
C GLU A 16 19.78 -4.89 -35.93
N PRO A 17 21.11 -4.65 -36.03
CA PRO A 17 21.77 -3.54 -35.34
C PRO A 17 21.24 -2.15 -35.74
N LYS A 18 20.74 -2.00 -36.98
CA LYS A 18 20.14 -0.74 -37.45
C LYS A 18 18.72 -0.50 -36.93
N LEU A 19 18.12 -1.50 -36.28
CA LEU A 19 16.80 -1.44 -35.66
C LEU A 19 16.93 -1.46 -34.14
N LEU A 20 16.68 -2.62 -33.48
CA LEU A 20 16.68 -2.78 -32.03
C LEU A 20 17.83 -3.69 -31.53
N GLY A 21 18.80 -4.03 -32.38
CA GLY A 21 19.92 -4.93 -32.00
C GLY A 21 20.77 -4.46 -30.82
N HIS A 22 20.76 -3.16 -30.51
CA HIS A 22 21.44 -2.58 -29.35
C HIS A 22 20.52 -2.30 -28.15
N ALA A 23 19.22 -2.57 -28.28
CA ALA A 23 18.24 -2.29 -27.25
C ALA A 23 18.42 -3.20 -26.02
N LEU A 24 18.70 -4.49 -26.24
CA LEU A 24 18.85 -5.51 -25.18
C LEU A 24 20.13 -6.33 -25.43
N PRO A 25 21.33 -5.74 -25.24
CA PRO A 25 22.58 -6.30 -25.74
C PRO A 25 23.20 -7.36 -24.81
N GLY A 26 23.58 -8.50 -25.37
CA GLY A 26 24.31 -9.56 -24.65
C GLY A 26 23.42 -10.63 -24.01
N ASP A 27 24.06 -11.64 -23.43
CA ASP A 27 23.39 -12.88 -23.01
C ASP A 27 22.54 -12.71 -21.75
N SER A 28 22.88 -11.76 -20.88
CA SER A 28 22.06 -11.43 -19.70
C SER A 28 20.66 -10.92 -20.05
N TRP A 29 20.43 -10.53 -21.31
CA TRP A 29 19.11 -10.12 -21.80
C TRP A 29 18.33 -11.23 -22.50
N LEU A 30 18.88 -12.44 -22.63
CA LEU A 30 18.18 -13.59 -23.22
C LEU A 30 16.82 -13.86 -22.56
N PRO A 31 16.65 -13.78 -21.22
CA PRO A 31 15.33 -13.91 -20.60
C PRO A 31 14.30 -12.92 -21.15
N TRP A 32 14.64 -11.63 -21.24
CA TRP A 32 13.72 -10.62 -21.77
C TRP A 32 13.47 -10.77 -23.26
N ARG A 33 14.51 -11.05 -24.07
CA ARG A 33 14.33 -11.30 -25.50
C ARG A 33 13.36 -12.47 -25.74
N THR A 34 13.53 -13.55 -24.98
CA THR A 34 12.63 -14.72 -25.00
C THR A 34 11.20 -14.33 -24.65
N MET A 35 10.99 -13.58 -23.55
CA MET A 35 9.64 -13.15 -23.16
C MET A 35 8.99 -12.27 -24.24
N LEU A 36 9.73 -11.31 -24.79
CA LEU A 36 9.24 -10.40 -25.82
C LEU A 36 8.83 -11.13 -27.11
N VAL A 37 9.61 -12.11 -27.55
CA VAL A 37 9.27 -12.98 -28.69
C VAL A 37 7.99 -13.76 -28.40
N ALA A 38 7.90 -14.40 -27.23
CA ALA A 38 6.74 -15.20 -26.82
C ALA A 38 5.44 -14.37 -26.78
N ILE A 39 5.45 -13.20 -26.12
CA ILE A 39 4.26 -12.35 -26.00
C ILE A 39 3.91 -11.59 -27.28
N MET A 40 4.80 -11.60 -28.28
CA MET A 40 4.49 -11.12 -29.63
C MET A 40 3.98 -12.24 -30.56
N GLY A 41 3.72 -13.42 -30.00
CA GLY A 41 3.14 -14.57 -30.69
C GLY A 41 4.09 -15.23 -31.68
N GLU A 42 5.40 -15.12 -31.47
CA GLU A 42 6.41 -15.78 -32.29
C GLU A 42 6.83 -17.11 -31.65
N GLU A 43 7.12 -18.09 -32.50
CA GLU A 43 7.61 -19.40 -32.06
C GLU A 43 9.00 -19.27 -31.41
N LEU A 44 9.16 -19.95 -30.27
CA LEU A 44 10.42 -20.03 -29.55
C LEU A 44 11.25 -21.20 -30.08
N THR A 45 12.58 -21.04 -30.03
CA THR A 45 13.49 -22.18 -30.20
C THR A 45 13.47 -23.08 -28.97
N ASP A 46 14.06 -24.29 -29.06
CA ASP A 46 14.11 -25.20 -27.91
C ASP A 46 14.88 -24.61 -26.71
N ASP A 47 15.98 -23.87 -26.96
CA ASP A 47 16.74 -23.18 -25.92
C ASP A 47 15.94 -22.05 -25.27
N GLU A 48 15.21 -21.28 -26.08
CA GLU A 48 14.32 -20.22 -25.60
C GLU A 48 13.15 -20.79 -24.82
N ARG A 49 12.60 -21.95 -25.23
CA ARG A 49 11.51 -22.61 -24.53
C ARG A 49 11.94 -23.12 -23.16
N ALA A 50 13.20 -23.53 -22.99
CA ALA A 50 13.76 -23.85 -21.67
C ALA A 50 13.77 -22.62 -20.75
N ILE A 51 14.19 -21.46 -21.26
CA ILE A 51 14.14 -20.18 -20.53
C ILE A 51 12.68 -19.82 -20.22
N TYR A 52 11.79 -19.90 -21.21
CA TYR A 52 10.38 -19.58 -21.03
C TYR A 52 9.73 -20.45 -19.96
N ARG A 53 10.00 -21.75 -19.95
CA ARG A 53 9.55 -22.68 -18.91
C ARG A 53 10.08 -22.32 -17.53
N GLN A 54 11.35 -21.90 -17.42
CA GLN A 54 11.92 -21.47 -16.13
C GLN A 54 11.10 -20.33 -15.51
N PHE A 55 10.77 -19.30 -16.29
CA PHE A 55 10.09 -18.11 -15.76
C PHE A 55 8.58 -18.27 -15.63
N THR A 56 7.94 -19.02 -16.53
CA THR A 56 6.46 -19.13 -16.58
C THR A 56 5.91 -20.42 -15.98
N GLY A 57 6.75 -21.45 -15.84
CA GLY A 57 6.33 -22.80 -15.48
C GLY A 57 5.54 -23.52 -16.58
N ARG A 58 5.48 -22.99 -17.81
CA ARG A 58 4.74 -23.55 -18.94
C ARG A 58 5.69 -24.25 -19.92
N ASP A 59 5.22 -25.33 -20.52
CA ASP A 59 6.02 -26.10 -21.49
C ASP A 59 6.15 -25.40 -22.84
N ALA A 60 5.21 -24.54 -23.23
CA ALA A 60 5.22 -23.83 -24.50
C ALA A 60 4.63 -22.41 -24.39
N GLU A 61 5.12 -21.53 -25.27
CA GLU A 61 4.59 -20.21 -25.56
C GLU A 61 3.17 -20.28 -26.13
N PRO A 62 2.35 -19.21 -25.99
CA PRO A 62 0.96 -19.23 -26.48
C PRO A 62 0.84 -19.37 -28.01
N GLY A 63 1.83 -18.94 -28.79
CA GLY A 63 1.77 -18.91 -30.27
C GLY A 63 0.87 -17.81 -30.83
N PHE A 64 0.38 -16.92 -29.98
CA PHE A 64 -0.37 -15.70 -30.33
C PHE A 64 -0.01 -14.59 -29.33
N ILE A 65 -0.41 -13.35 -29.62
CA ILE A 65 -0.24 -12.22 -28.69
C ILE A 65 -1.26 -12.40 -27.56
N PRO A 66 -0.85 -12.66 -26.31
CA PRO A 66 -1.76 -12.79 -25.19
C PRO A 66 -2.42 -11.43 -24.87
N ALA A 67 -3.61 -11.44 -24.31
CA ALA A 67 -4.27 -10.24 -23.80
C ALA A 67 -3.46 -9.56 -22.71
N GLU A 68 -2.83 -10.34 -21.81
CA GLU A 68 -2.07 -9.79 -20.69
C GLU A 68 -0.73 -10.51 -20.48
N PHE A 69 0.30 -9.74 -20.13
CA PHE A 69 1.60 -10.23 -19.68
C PHE A 69 1.98 -9.57 -18.35
N PHE A 70 2.20 -10.41 -17.34
CA PHE A 70 2.66 -9.98 -16.03
C PHE A 70 4.09 -10.46 -15.78
N ALA A 71 5.00 -9.53 -15.45
CA ALA A 71 6.35 -9.87 -15.03
C ALA A 71 6.58 -9.55 -13.55
N VAL A 72 6.70 -10.60 -12.74
CA VAL A 72 7.12 -10.55 -11.34
C VAL A 72 8.64 -10.67 -11.30
N ALA A 73 9.32 -9.53 -11.23
CA ALA A 73 10.76 -9.47 -11.40
C ALA A 73 11.45 -8.69 -10.27
N GLY A 74 12.50 -9.29 -9.69
CA GLY A 74 13.36 -8.61 -8.73
C GLY A 74 13.94 -7.30 -9.27
N ARG A 75 14.45 -6.44 -8.38
CA ARG A 75 15.08 -5.17 -8.72
C ARG A 75 16.29 -5.40 -9.64
N ARG A 76 16.57 -4.42 -10.50
CA ARG A 76 17.67 -4.51 -11.50
C ARG A 76 17.54 -5.65 -12.51
N SER A 77 16.35 -6.24 -12.64
CA SER A 77 16.01 -7.24 -13.66
C SER A 77 16.02 -6.71 -15.09
N GLY A 78 15.86 -5.40 -15.31
CA GLY A 78 15.78 -4.82 -16.67
C GLY A 78 14.35 -4.66 -17.22
N LYS A 79 13.33 -4.95 -16.40
CA LYS A 79 11.89 -4.90 -16.76
C LYS A 79 11.46 -3.66 -17.54
N THR A 80 11.79 -2.46 -17.04
CA THR A 80 11.40 -1.18 -17.64
C THR A 80 12.04 -0.99 -19.03
N ARG A 81 13.29 -1.43 -19.21
CA ARG A 81 13.97 -1.38 -20.50
C ARG A 81 13.37 -2.35 -21.50
N ALA A 82 13.02 -3.56 -21.09
CA ALA A 82 12.35 -4.53 -21.95
C ALA A 82 10.97 -4.02 -22.42
N ALA A 83 10.17 -3.43 -21.52
CA ALA A 83 8.89 -2.83 -21.87
C ALA A 83 9.06 -1.62 -22.81
N GLY A 84 10.07 -0.77 -22.59
CA GLY A 84 10.40 0.33 -23.50
C GLY A 84 10.81 -0.15 -24.90
N THR A 85 11.60 -1.23 -24.99
CA THR A 85 11.94 -1.88 -26.28
C THR A 85 10.70 -2.42 -26.99
N LEU A 86 9.75 -3.00 -26.25
CA LEU A 86 8.49 -3.45 -26.82
C LEU A 86 7.65 -2.28 -27.34
N ALA A 87 7.56 -1.18 -26.59
CA ALA A 87 6.88 0.03 -27.05
C ALA A 87 7.52 0.62 -28.30
N ALA A 88 8.86 0.65 -28.36
CA ALA A 88 9.59 1.06 -29.55
C ALA A 88 9.28 0.17 -30.76
N PHE A 89 9.27 -1.15 -30.58
CA PHE A 89 8.89 -2.10 -31.62
C PHE A 89 7.44 -1.91 -32.07
N VAL A 90 6.47 -1.94 -31.15
CA VAL A 90 5.05 -1.82 -31.47
C VAL A 90 4.77 -0.47 -32.13
N GLY A 91 5.35 0.63 -31.64
CA GLY A 91 5.12 1.95 -32.19
C GLY A 91 5.71 2.16 -33.59
N THR A 92 6.79 1.45 -33.97
CA THR A 92 7.51 1.71 -35.24
C THR A 92 7.43 0.60 -36.29
N CYS A 93 7.30 -0.65 -35.85
CA CYS A 93 7.38 -1.85 -36.68
C CYS A 93 6.01 -2.50 -36.93
N VAL A 94 4.92 -1.97 -36.37
CA VAL A 94 3.55 -2.43 -36.61
C VAL A 94 2.84 -1.47 -37.56
N ASP A 95 1.96 -2.02 -38.40
CA ASP A 95 1.02 -1.25 -39.20
C ASP A 95 -0.29 -1.05 -38.43
N HIS A 96 -0.53 0.18 -38.00
CA HIS A 96 -1.72 0.57 -37.25
C HIS A 96 -2.88 0.98 -38.15
N SER A 97 -2.68 1.13 -39.46
CA SER A 97 -3.72 1.60 -40.38
C SER A 97 -4.88 0.62 -40.54
N ALA A 98 -4.67 -0.66 -40.22
CA ALA A 98 -5.66 -1.72 -40.33
C ALA A 98 -6.88 -1.56 -39.40
N TYR A 99 -6.74 -0.80 -38.30
CA TYR A 99 -7.78 -0.66 -37.27
C TYR A 99 -8.01 0.78 -36.80
N LEU A 100 -7.31 1.75 -37.39
CA LEU A 100 -7.50 3.17 -37.10
C LEU A 100 -8.31 3.82 -38.22
N SER A 101 -9.30 4.64 -37.86
CA SER A 101 -9.94 5.54 -38.82
C SER A 101 -8.94 6.56 -39.38
N SER A 102 -9.21 7.22 -40.51
CA SER A 102 -8.25 8.09 -41.21
C SER A 102 -7.73 9.29 -40.39
N SER A 103 -8.48 9.74 -39.38
CA SER A 103 -8.11 10.86 -38.50
C SER A 103 -7.53 10.43 -37.14
N GLU A 104 -7.54 9.12 -36.85
CA GLU A 104 -7.18 8.59 -35.53
C GLU A 104 -5.68 8.28 -35.41
N ARG A 105 -5.19 8.20 -34.18
CA ARG A 105 -3.83 7.76 -33.88
C ARG A 105 -3.92 6.70 -32.79
N ALA A 106 -3.06 5.69 -32.89
CA ALA A 106 -2.85 4.76 -31.80
C ALA A 106 -2.08 5.46 -30.68
N THR A 107 -2.34 5.08 -29.44
CA THR A 107 -1.60 5.56 -28.27
C THR A 107 -1.09 4.37 -27.45
N ILE A 108 0.21 4.34 -27.17
CA ILE A 108 0.82 3.41 -26.21
C ILE A 108 0.98 4.16 -24.88
N PRO A 109 0.09 3.96 -23.89
CA PRO A 109 0.24 4.57 -22.58
C PRO A 109 1.33 3.87 -21.78
N VAL A 110 2.29 4.65 -21.29
CA VAL A 110 3.25 4.25 -20.26
C VAL A 110 2.75 4.77 -18.92
N MET A 111 2.25 3.86 -18.10
CA MET A 111 1.59 4.13 -16.83
C MET A 111 2.47 3.77 -15.65
N ALA A 112 2.47 4.64 -14.65
CA ALA A 112 3.10 4.42 -13.35
C ALA A 112 2.32 5.15 -12.25
N VAL A 113 2.70 4.92 -10.99
CA VAL A 113 2.08 5.52 -9.79
C VAL A 113 1.97 7.05 -9.89
N SER A 114 3.00 7.70 -10.42
CA SER A 114 3.09 9.15 -10.57
C SER A 114 3.56 9.54 -11.96
N THR A 115 3.25 10.77 -12.40
CA THR A 115 3.76 11.31 -13.68
C THR A 115 5.29 11.26 -13.74
N VAL A 116 5.99 11.53 -12.63
CA VAL A 116 7.46 11.49 -12.57
C VAL A 116 7.99 10.06 -12.78
N GLN A 117 7.37 9.04 -12.18
CA GLN A 117 7.75 7.65 -12.43
C GLN A 117 7.40 7.21 -13.85
N ALA A 118 6.25 7.65 -14.38
CA ALA A 118 5.86 7.35 -15.75
C ALA A 118 6.85 7.96 -16.76
N GLN A 119 7.33 9.19 -16.53
CA GLN A 119 8.38 9.82 -17.33
C GLN A 119 9.70 9.03 -17.28
N LYS A 120 10.08 8.48 -16.11
CA LYS A 120 11.25 7.60 -15.99
C LYS A 120 11.07 6.31 -16.78
N ALA A 121 9.91 5.66 -16.68
CA ALA A 121 9.61 4.46 -17.45
C ALA A 121 9.62 4.74 -18.96
N PHE A 122 8.98 5.83 -19.36
CA PHE A 122 8.91 6.32 -20.73
C PHE A 122 10.28 6.61 -21.34
N SER A 123 11.25 7.08 -20.55
CA SER A 123 12.63 7.31 -21.02
C SER A 123 13.28 6.04 -21.59
N ALA A 124 12.83 4.84 -21.20
CA ALA A 124 13.29 3.60 -21.80
C ALA A 124 12.91 3.47 -23.28
N CYS A 125 11.86 4.16 -23.74
CA CYS A 125 11.45 4.19 -25.15
C CYS A 125 12.38 5.06 -26.01
N MET A 126 13.20 5.93 -25.39
CA MET A 126 14.13 6.82 -26.09
C MET A 126 15.28 6.06 -26.78
N LEU A 127 15.42 4.76 -26.57
CA LEU A 127 16.29 3.89 -27.39
C LEU A 127 15.97 3.96 -28.89
N LEU A 128 14.80 4.50 -29.26
CA LEU A 128 14.46 4.84 -30.64
C LEU A 128 15.42 5.86 -31.24
N GLU A 129 15.93 6.82 -30.46
CA GLU A 129 16.89 7.83 -30.93
C GLU A 129 18.26 7.22 -31.27
N ASP A 130 18.65 6.16 -30.55
CA ASP A 130 19.90 5.44 -30.78
C ASP A 130 19.84 4.55 -32.04
N SER A 131 18.65 4.29 -32.58
CA SER A 131 18.44 3.44 -33.74
C SER A 131 18.68 4.20 -35.06
N PRO A 132 19.59 3.75 -35.95
CA PRO A 132 19.86 4.40 -37.24
C PRO A 132 18.64 4.50 -38.17
N ILE A 133 17.68 3.57 -38.06
CA ILE A 133 16.47 3.54 -38.88
C ILE A 133 15.26 4.04 -38.09
N LEU A 134 15.05 3.58 -36.86
CA LEU A 134 13.82 3.87 -36.12
C LEU A 134 13.74 5.32 -35.64
N SER A 135 14.88 5.98 -35.40
CA SER A 135 14.93 7.42 -35.10
C SER A 135 14.23 8.27 -36.18
N LYS A 136 14.27 7.83 -37.44
CA LYS A 136 13.60 8.52 -38.57
C LYS A 136 12.09 8.45 -38.51
N GLN A 137 11.52 7.55 -37.71
CA GLN A 137 10.08 7.46 -37.45
C GLN A 137 9.61 8.49 -36.42
N ILE A 138 10.52 9.11 -35.65
CA ILE A 138 10.17 10.18 -34.73
C ILE A 138 9.80 11.42 -35.56
N ASP A 139 8.62 11.96 -35.29
CA ASP A 139 8.15 13.23 -35.82
C ASP A 139 8.47 14.35 -34.82
N THR A 140 8.04 14.17 -33.57
CA THR A 140 8.40 15.03 -32.44
C THR A 140 8.57 14.19 -31.16
N SER A 141 9.43 14.64 -30.25
CA SER A 141 9.61 14.02 -28.93
C SER A 141 9.73 15.10 -27.85
N ASN A 142 9.16 14.83 -26.68
CA ASN A 142 9.34 15.60 -25.45
C ASN A 142 9.30 14.65 -24.24
N SER A 143 9.32 15.19 -23.02
CA SER A 143 9.34 14.39 -21.79
C SER A 143 8.09 13.55 -21.54
N GLU A 144 6.99 13.80 -22.25
CA GLU A 144 5.69 13.16 -22.05
C GLU A 144 5.18 12.42 -23.29
N THR A 145 5.73 12.67 -24.48
CA THR A 145 5.23 12.10 -25.73
C THR A 145 6.34 11.90 -26.75
N ILE A 146 6.39 10.71 -27.36
CA ILE A 146 7.10 10.46 -28.63
C ILE A 146 6.02 10.26 -29.69
N ARG A 147 5.91 11.21 -30.62
CA ARG A 147 5.00 11.14 -31.76
C ARG A 147 5.70 10.47 -32.93
N LEU A 148 5.12 9.40 -33.47
CA LEU A 148 5.72 8.65 -34.59
C LEU A 148 4.96 8.87 -35.90
N LYS A 149 5.70 8.79 -37.02
CA LYS A 149 5.18 8.87 -38.39
C LYS A 149 4.29 7.68 -38.76
N THR A 150 4.34 6.60 -37.97
CA THR A 150 3.49 5.40 -38.07
C THR A 150 2.06 5.61 -37.60
N ARG A 151 1.69 6.83 -37.16
CA ARG A 151 0.40 7.16 -36.53
C ARG A 151 0.19 6.48 -35.18
N CYS A 152 1.29 6.22 -34.46
CA CYS A 152 1.29 5.78 -33.07
C CYS A 152 2.05 6.79 -32.21
N ASP A 153 1.47 7.20 -31.10
CA ASP A 153 2.11 8.07 -30.11
C ASP A 153 2.42 7.23 -28.86
N ILE A 154 3.62 7.33 -28.31
CA ILE A 154 3.98 6.76 -27.00
C ILE A 154 3.82 7.89 -25.99
N GLU A 155 3.07 7.67 -24.91
CA GLU A 155 2.69 8.75 -24.01
C GLU A 155 2.85 8.39 -22.53
N VAL A 156 3.37 9.32 -21.75
CA VAL A 156 3.33 9.29 -20.29
C VAL A 156 1.89 9.50 -19.85
N ARG A 157 1.31 8.51 -19.15
CA ARG A 157 -0.01 8.64 -18.53
C ARG A 157 0.14 8.37 -17.03
N PRO A 158 -0.19 9.30 -16.13
CA PRO A 158 -0.25 8.96 -14.71
C PRO A 158 -1.31 7.88 -14.50
N GLY A 159 -1.16 7.05 -13.46
CA GLY A 159 -2.10 6.00 -13.07
C GLY A 159 -3.46 6.53 -12.59
N ASN A 160 -4.18 7.27 -13.44
CA ASN A 160 -5.49 7.85 -13.17
C ASN A 160 -6.50 7.35 -14.21
N GLN A 161 -7.58 6.73 -13.73
CA GLN A 161 -8.63 6.13 -14.54
C GLN A 161 -9.31 7.13 -15.50
N LYS A 162 -9.34 8.42 -15.16
CA LYS A 162 -10.02 9.46 -15.94
C LYS A 162 -9.29 9.80 -17.24
N THR A 163 -7.97 9.60 -17.30
CA THR A 163 -7.12 10.04 -18.42
C THR A 163 -6.82 8.94 -19.43
N ILE A 164 -7.27 7.70 -19.19
CA ILE A 164 -6.98 6.52 -20.02
C ILE A 164 -8.15 6.10 -20.93
N ARG A 165 -9.37 6.57 -20.63
CA ARG A 165 -10.56 6.26 -21.44
C ARG A 165 -10.51 7.01 -22.78
N GLY A 166 -10.92 6.33 -23.85
CA GLY A 166 -11.12 6.94 -25.17
C GLY A 166 -9.89 6.96 -26.08
N ILE A 167 -8.83 6.22 -25.74
CA ILE A 167 -7.71 5.95 -26.64
C ILE A 167 -7.90 4.60 -27.33
N THR A 168 -7.30 4.44 -28.51
CA THR A 168 -7.10 3.14 -29.15
C THR A 168 -5.65 2.72 -28.95
N SER A 169 -5.43 1.62 -28.24
CA SER A 169 -4.10 1.22 -27.78
C SER A 169 -3.65 -0.13 -28.38
N PRO A 170 -2.50 -0.18 -29.07
CA PRO A 170 -1.90 -1.45 -29.49
C PRO A 170 -1.05 -2.12 -28.41
N LEU A 171 -0.76 -1.42 -27.31
CA LEU A 171 0.04 -1.88 -26.20
C LEU A 171 -0.13 -0.90 -25.05
N ALA A 172 -0.40 -1.40 -23.85
CA ALA A 172 -0.38 -0.60 -22.63
C ALA A 172 0.70 -1.13 -21.69
N ILE A 173 1.45 -0.23 -21.05
CA ILE A 173 2.50 -0.59 -20.10
C ILE A 173 2.14 -0.06 -18.72
N ALA A 174 2.12 -0.92 -17.72
CA ALA A 174 2.02 -0.56 -16.30
C ALA A 174 3.33 -0.92 -15.59
N ASP A 175 4.19 0.07 -15.35
CA ASP A 175 5.49 -0.11 -14.67
C ASP A 175 5.37 0.13 -13.17
N GLU A 176 5.84 -0.83 -12.38
CA GLU A 176 5.75 -0.88 -10.91
C GLU A 176 4.32 -1.07 -10.37
N ILE A 177 3.51 -1.91 -11.05
CA ILE A 177 2.08 -2.07 -10.74
C ILE A 177 1.77 -2.51 -9.30
N ALA A 178 2.61 -3.31 -8.63
CA ALA A 178 2.39 -3.71 -7.24
C ALA A 178 2.51 -2.54 -6.24
N HIS A 179 2.96 -1.38 -6.73
CA HIS A 179 3.16 -0.17 -5.97
C HIS A 179 2.17 0.94 -6.38
N PHE A 180 1.13 0.62 -7.16
CA PHE A 180 0.09 1.57 -7.58
C PHE A 180 -0.81 1.91 -6.41
N TYR A 181 -0.32 2.78 -5.54
CA TYR A 181 -1.07 3.34 -4.43
C TYR A 181 -1.50 4.76 -4.76
N THR A 182 -2.80 5.03 -4.62
CA THR A 182 -3.32 6.40 -4.52
C THR A 182 -3.91 6.53 -3.14
N GLU A 183 -3.47 7.53 -2.37
CA GLU A 183 -3.99 7.76 -1.02
C GLU A 183 -3.92 6.52 -0.12
N GLY A 184 -2.79 5.80 -0.15
CA GLY A 184 -2.58 4.59 0.69
C GLY A 184 -3.39 3.37 0.27
N VAL A 185 -4.23 3.47 -0.76
CA VAL A 185 -5.06 2.39 -1.30
C VAL A 185 -4.46 1.91 -2.62
N LEU A 186 -4.41 0.59 -2.80
CA LEU A 186 -4.00 0.00 -4.06
C LEU A 186 -5.07 0.27 -5.13
N THR A 187 -4.71 0.93 -6.22
CA THR A 187 -5.62 1.39 -7.29
C THR A 187 -5.37 0.72 -8.64
N ASP A 188 -4.52 -0.31 -8.66
CA ASP A 188 -4.16 -1.08 -9.83
C ASP A 188 -5.39 -1.65 -10.58
N ALA A 189 -6.30 -2.32 -9.88
CA ALA A 189 -7.47 -2.95 -10.49
C ALA A 189 -8.30 -1.96 -11.31
N GLY A 190 -8.70 -0.84 -10.72
CA GLY A 190 -9.54 0.12 -11.42
C GLY A 190 -8.81 0.86 -12.56
N LEU A 191 -7.47 0.98 -12.49
CA LEU A 191 -6.67 1.49 -13.60
C LEU A 191 -6.62 0.49 -14.75
N LEU A 192 -6.37 -0.78 -14.46
CA LEU A 192 -6.33 -1.83 -15.47
C LEU A 192 -7.71 -2.02 -16.11
N ASP A 193 -8.79 -1.98 -15.33
CA ASP A 193 -10.16 -2.04 -15.84
C ASP A 193 -10.50 -0.87 -16.77
N ALA A 194 -9.87 0.30 -16.56
CA ALA A 194 -10.01 1.44 -17.46
C ALA A 194 -9.22 1.28 -18.76
N VAL A 195 -8.07 0.57 -18.75
CA VAL A 195 -7.21 0.42 -19.94
C VAL A 195 -7.54 -0.80 -20.79
N ARG A 196 -7.99 -1.91 -20.19
CA ARG A 196 -8.33 -3.16 -20.88
C ARG A 196 -9.25 -2.96 -22.08
N PRO A 197 -10.35 -2.17 -22.00
CA PRO A 197 -11.20 -1.92 -23.16
C PRO A 197 -10.51 -1.20 -24.31
N SER A 198 -9.54 -0.33 -24.02
CA SER A 198 -8.80 0.45 -25.02
C SER A 198 -7.83 -0.41 -25.85
N LEU A 199 -7.50 -1.62 -25.38
CA LEU A 199 -6.59 -2.55 -26.06
C LEU A 199 -7.24 -3.34 -27.18
N GLN A 200 -8.57 -3.25 -27.32
CA GLN A 200 -9.33 -3.92 -28.36
C GLN A 200 -9.96 -2.90 -29.31
N SER A 201 -9.64 -3.01 -30.60
CA SER A 201 -10.30 -2.25 -31.66
C SER A 201 -10.77 -3.18 -32.77
N GLY A 202 -12.09 -3.39 -32.85
CA GLY A 202 -12.71 -4.33 -33.78
C GLY A 202 -12.21 -5.77 -33.54
N LYS A 203 -11.51 -6.32 -34.55
CA LYS A 203 -10.89 -7.66 -34.46
C LYS A 203 -9.44 -7.64 -33.97
N HIS A 204 -8.85 -6.45 -33.82
CA HIS A 204 -7.46 -6.27 -33.40
C HIS A 204 -7.37 -6.15 -31.89
N HIS A 205 -6.32 -6.74 -31.32
CA HIS A 205 -6.00 -6.64 -29.90
C HIS A 205 -4.49 -6.47 -29.68
N GLY A 206 -4.16 -5.71 -28.64
CA GLY A 206 -2.81 -5.52 -28.14
C GLY A 206 -2.67 -6.03 -26.70
N PRO A 207 -1.45 -6.33 -26.23
CA PRO A 207 -1.26 -6.82 -24.87
C PRO A 207 -1.25 -5.68 -23.85
N LEU A 208 -1.78 -5.95 -22.66
CA LEU A 208 -1.42 -5.23 -21.44
C LEU A 208 -0.12 -5.82 -20.88
N VAL A 209 0.91 -5.00 -20.68
CA VAL A 209 2.19 -5.40 -20.08
C VAL A 209 2.33 -4.77 -18.71
N ALA A 210 2.17 -5.58 -17.67
CA ALA A 210 2.27 -5.18 -16.28
C ALA A 210 3.57 -5.73 -15.66
N ILE A 211 4.46 -4.85 -15.23
CA ILE A 211 5.79 -5.25 -14.74
C ILE A 211 6.05 -4.67 -13.36
N SER A 212 6.57 -5.46 -12.42
CA SER A 212 6.88 -4.96 -11.08
C SER A 212 7.80 -5.90 -10.29
N SER A 213 8.47 -5.37 -9.29
CA SER A 213 8.87 -6.19 -8.14
C SER A 213 7.64 -6.50 -7.28
N PRO A 214 7.53 -7.72 -6.73
CA PRO A 214 6.37 -8.10 -5.93
C PRO A 214 6.31 -7.35 -4.60
N TRP A 215 5.11 -7.35 -4.03
CA TRP A 215 4.84 -6.91 -2.65
C TRP A 215 4.13 -8.04 -1.89
N GLY A 216 3.26 -7.71 -0.94
CA GLY A 216 2.39 -8.68 -0.27
C GLY A 216 1.39 -9.38 -1.21
N PRO A 217 0.67 -10.39 -0.73
CA PRO A 217 -0.28 -11.20 -1.50
C PRO A 217 -1.59 -10.44 -1.79
N LYS A 218 -1.48 -9.32 -2.50
CA LYS A 218 -2.59 -8.45 -2.89
C LYS A 218 -2.29 -7.76 -4.22
N GLY A 219 -3.35 -7.35 -4.91
CA GLY A 219 -3.27 -6.61 -6.17
C GLY A 219 -3.23 -7.48 -7.41
N GLU A 220 -3.40 -6.82 -8.55
CA GLU A 220 -3.49 -7.44 -9.88
C GLU A 220 -2.26 -8.29 -10.20
N LEU A 221 -1.06 -7.86 -9.79
CA LEU A 221 0.15 -8.65 -9.99
C LEU A 221 0.11 -9.98 -9.22
N TYR A 222 -0.32 -9.96 -7.96
CA TYR A 222 -0.42 -11.17 -7.15
C TYR A 222 -1.54 -12.07 -7.65
N ASP A 223 -2.70 -11.49 -7.95
CA ASP A 223 -3.85 -12.23 -8.46
C ASP A 223 -3.54 -12.92 -9.78
N ALA A 224 -2.88 -12.22 -10.71
CA ALA A 224 -2.41 -12.79 -11.96
C ALA A 224 -1.44 -13.95 -11.70
N PHE A 225 -0.44 -13.74 -10.84
CA PHE A 225 0.51 -14.80 -10.47
C PHE A 225 -0.16 -16.02 -9.84
N ALA A 226 -1.01 -15.82 -8.84
CA ALA A 226 -1.66 -16.90 -8.10
C ALA A 226 -2.60 -17.74 -8.98
N LYS A 227 -3.26 -17.11 -9.96
CA LYS A 227 -4.24 -17.77 -10.84
C LYS A 227 -3.63 -18.33 -12.12
N HIS A 228 -2.63 -17.64 -12.70
CA HIS A 228 -2.19 -17.88 -14.08
C HIS A 228 -0.71 -18.26 -14.22
N HIS A 229 0.11 -18.24 -13.16
CA HIS A 229 1.47 -18.80 -13.23
C HIS A 229 1.44 -20.33 -13.28
N GLY A 230 2.36 -20.94 -14.04
CA GLY A 230 2.46 -22.39 -14.17
C GLY A 230 1.64 -22.99 -15.32
N PRO A 231 1.63 -24.33 -15.42
CA PRO A 231 1.13 -25.07 -16.59
C PRO A 231 -0.38 -25.00 -16.80
N ASN A 232 -1.13 -24.64 -15.75
CA ASN A 232 -2.60 -24.57 -15.78
C ASN A 232 -3.14 -23.14 -15.93
N GLY A 233 -2.26 -22.16 -16.13
CA GLY A 233 -2.69 -20.79 -16.32
C GLY A 233 -3.40 -20.58 -17.65
N ASP A 234 -4.30 -19.61 -17.69
CA ASP A 234 -4.96 -19.19 -18.94
C ASP A 234 -3.93 -18.87 -20.04
N ALA A 235 -4.18 -19.36 -21.25
CA ALA A 235 -3.30 -19.16 -22.40
C ALA A 235 -3.21 -17.67 -22.80
N ASP A 236 -4.26 -16.89 -22.53
CA ASP A 236 -4.33 -15.46 -22.89
C ASP A 236 -3.70 -14.53 -21.83
N ILE A 237 -3.25 -15.09 -20.69
CA ILE A 237 -2.59 -14.35 -19.61
C ILE A 237 -1.26 -15.05 -19.30
N VAL A 238 -0.15 -14.45 -19.71
CA VAL A 238 1.20 -15.00 -19.45
C VAL A 238 1.78 -14.35 -18.20
N VAL A 239 2.21 -15.16 -17.23
CA VAL A 239 2.91 -14.66 -16.05
C VAL A 239 4.32 -15.22 -15.99
N ALA A 240 5.32 -14.34 -15.96
CA ALA A 240 6.72 -14.69 -15.79
C ALA A 240 7.21 -14.21 -14.41
N LYS A 241 7.83 -15.09 -13.64
CA LYS A 241 8.40 -14.78 -12.31
C LYS A 241 9.87 -15.17 -12.25
N GLY A 242 10.70 -14.31 -11.68
CA GLY A 242 12.11 -14.63 -11.40
C GLY A 242 12.81 -13.61 -10.50
N SER A 243 13.89 -14.06 -9.90
CA SER A 243 14.80 -13.25 -9.08
C SER A 243 15.64 -12.29 -9.93
N SER A 244 16.24 -11.29 -9.28
CA SER A 244 17.17 -10.36 -9.91
C SER A 244 18.32 -11.05 -10.62
N LEU A 245 18.88 -12.12 -10.04
CA LEU A 245 20.02 -12.86 -10.60
C LEU A 245 19.61 -13.75 -11.79
N GLU A 246 18.39 -14.29 -11.78
CA GLU A 246 17.86 -15.05 -12.93
C GLU A 246 17.56 -14.13 -14.12
N TRP A 247 16.96 -12.97 -13.87
CA TRP A 247 16.70 -11.98 -14.92
C TRP A 247 17.97 -11.28 -15.41
N ASN A 248 18.97 -11.13 -14.54
CA ASN A 248 20.20 -10.42 -14.84
C ASN A 248 21.41 -11.07 -14.16
N SER A 249 22.07 -11.95 -14.90
CA SER A 249 23.25 -12.70 -14.46
C SER A 249 24.49 -11.83 -14.24
N THR A 250 24.49 -10.54 -14.63
CA THR A 250 25.65 -9.65 -14.41
C THR A 250 25.66 -9.00 -13.02
N LEU A 251 24.62 -9.20 -12.21
CA LEU A 251 24.56 -8.65 -10.86
C LEU A 251 25.51 -9.42 -9.93
N ASP A 252 26.22 -8.69 -9.05
CA ASP A 252 27.06 -9.30 -8.02
C ASP A 252 26.18 -9.98 -6.95
N PRO A 253 26.26 -11.31 -6.77
CA PRO A 253 25.49 -12.03 -5.75
C PRO A 253 25.71 -11.49 -4.33
N LYS A 254 26.87 -10.87 -4.03
CA LYS A 254 27.13 -10.25 -2.73
C LYS A 254 26.20 -9.09 -2.43
N THR A 255 25.67 -8.40 -3.45
CA THR A 255 24.69 -7.33 -3.27
C THR A 255 23.39 -7.87 -2.69
N VAL A 256 22.92 -9.01 -3.22
CA VAL A 256 21.71 -9.69 -2.72
C VAL A 256 21.96 -10.23 -1.31
N GLN A 257 23.11 -10.86 -1.08
CA GLN A 257 23.47 -11.38 0.24
C GLN A 257 23.45 -10.28 1.32
N ARG A 258 24.07 -9.13 1.06
CA ARG A 258 24.06 -8.00 2.01
C ARG A 258 22.66 -7.44 2.25
N ALA A 259 21.78 -7.48 1.25
CA ALA A 259 20.38 -7.10 1.45
C ALA A 259 19.65 -8.09 2.35
N MET A 260 19.87 -9.39 2.14
CA MET A 260 19.31 -10.47 2.98
C MET A 260 19.78 -10.37 4.45
N GLU A 261 21.06 -10.04 4.67
CA GLU A 261 21.62 -9.82 6.01
C GLU A 261 20.99 -8.63 6.75
N ARG A 262 20.53 -7.60 6.01
CA ARG A 262 19.91 -6.40 6.58
C ARG A 262 18.43 -6.60 6.91
N ASP A 263 17.67 -7.13 5.95
CA ASP A 263 16.24 -7.39 6.09
C ASP A 263 15.85 -8.53 5.14
N ALA A 264 15.95 -9.77 5.64
CA ALA A 264 15.72 -10.97 4.84
C ALA A 264 14.31 -11.00 4.22
N ALA A 265 13.29 -10.54 4.94
CA ALA A 265 11.93 -10.52 4.43
C ALA A 265 11.81 -9.55 3.25
N MET A 266 12.28 -8.32 3.42
CA MET A 266 12.23 -7.31 2.36
C MET A 266 13.09 -7.70 1.16
N ALA A 267 14.28 -8.22 1.41
CA ALA A 267 15.20 -8.64 0.35
C ALA A 267 14.67 -9.83 -0.44
N ASP A 268 13.88 -10.72 0.17
CA ASP A 268 13.23 -11.82 -0.54
C ASP A 268 12.22 -11.31 -1.59
N ALA A 269 11.49 -10.23 -1.28
CA ALA A 269 10.61 -9.59 -2.25
C ALA A 269 11.35 -8.74 -3.29
N GLU A 270 12.26 -7.87 -2.83
CA GLU A 270 12.97 -6.96 -3.72
C GLU A 270 13.94 -7.68 -4.66
N TRP A 271 14.61 -8.75 -4.21
CA TRP A 271 15.68 -9.40 -4.98
C TRP A 271 15.34 -10.81 -5.43
N ASN A 272 14.70 -11.63 -4.60
CA ASN A 272 14.33 -12.99 -5.02
C ASN A 272 12.99 -13.03 -5.77
N GLY A 273 12.27 -11.91 -5.83
CA GLY A 273 11.01 -11.81 -6.55
C GLY A 273 9.90 -12.66 -5.92
N ASN A 274 9.90 -12.82 -4.59
CA ASN A 274 8.87 -13.55 -3.85
C ASN A 274 7.84 -12.59 -3.23
N PHE A 275 6.58 -13.00 -3.11
CA PHE A 275 5.57 -12.17 -2.45
C PHE A 275 5.73 -12.20 -0.93
N LEU A 276 5.60 -11.05 -0.27
CA LEU A 276 5.73 -10.93 1.19
C LEU A 276 4.53 -11.56 1.90
N ALA A 277 4.67 -12.82 2.33
CA ALA A 277 3.61 -13.56 3.01
C ALA A 277 3.06 -12.87 4.29
N SER A 278 3.80 -11.96 4.90
CA SER A 278 3.49 -11.38 6.21
C SER A 278 2.94 -9.95 6.19
N VAL A 279 2.59 -9.39 5.02
CA VAL A 279 2.02 -8.03 4.91
C VAL A 279 0.52 -8.11 4.62
N LEU A 280 -0.29 -7.71 5.60
CA LEU A 280 -1.76 -7.66 5.49
C LEU A 280 -2.28 -6.27 5.93
N ASN A 281 -3.19 -5.68 5.17
CA ASN A 281 -3.92 -4.50 5.62
C ASN A 281 -4.79 -4.90 6.83
N ILE A 282 -4.88 -4.02 7.84
CA ILE A 282 -5.67 -4.32 9.04
C ILE A 282 -7.14 -3.89 8.91
N PHE A 283 -7.43 -2.91 8.05
CA PHE A 283 -8.78 -2.39 7.82
C PHE A 283 -9.17 -2.51 6.34
N THR A 284 -10.48 -2.68 6.10
CA THR A 284 -11.06 -2.72 4.74
C THR A 284 -11.83 -1.43 4.46
N ILE A 285 -12.01 -1.12 3.17
CA ILE A 285 -12.82 0.02 2.71
C ILE A 285 -14.24 -0.07 3.26
N ASP A 286 -14.89 -1.22 3.12
CA ASP A 286 -16.26 -1.42 3.57
C ASP A 286 -16.39 -1.33 5.10
N GLY A 287 -15.39 -1.87 5.81
CA GLY A 287 -15.33 -1.81 7.27
C GLY A 287 -15.28 -0.39 7.79
N LEU A 288 -14.45 0.47 7.17
CA LEU A 288 -14.38 1.90 7.53
C LEU A 288 -15.63 2.66 7.10
N ASN A 289 -16.13 2.43 5.89
CA ASN A 289 -17.34 3.11 5.40
C ASN A 289 -18.55 2.85 6.30
N ALA A 290 -18.68 1.64 6.86
CA ALA A 290 -19.80 1.29 7.74
C ALA A 290 -19.80 2.06 9.08
N ILE A 291 -18.63 2.52 9.53
CA ILE A 291 -18.45 3.23 10.79
C ILE A 291 -18.24 4.74 10.62
N THR A 292 -18.19 5.26 9.40
CA THR A 292 -18.06 6.71 9.14
C THR A 292 -19.42 7.39 9.03
N ASP A 293 -19.60 8.50 9.74
CA ASP A 293 -20.76 9.37 9.58
C ASP A 293 -20.52 10.40 8.48
N ILE A 294 -20.98 10.05 7.27
CA ILE A 294 -20.79 10.87 6.06
C ILE A 294 -21.35 12.28 6.25
N GLY A 295 -20.55 13.29 5.88
CA GLY A 295 -20.86 14.70 6.03
C GLY A 295 -20.64 15.29 7.43
N VAL A 296 -20.21 14.49 8.42
CA VAL A 296 -19.94 14.95 9.78
C VAL A 296 -18.44 15.13 9.98
N THR A 297 -17.95 16.37 9.94
CA THR A 297 -16.52 16.70 10.08
C THR A 297 -16.10 17.13 11.48
N GLU A 298 -17.05 17.57 12.32
CA GLU A 298 -16.89 17.91 13.74
C GLU A 298 -18.25 17.83 14.44
N ARG A 299 -18.28 17.52 15.74
CA ARG A 299 -19.48 17.50 16.58
C ARG A 299 -19.37 18.49 17.72
N GLU A 300 -20.37 19.35 17.92
CA GLU A 300 -20.39 20.29 19.05
C GLU A 300 -20.40 19.57 20.42
N PRO A 301 -19.76 20.13 21.46
CA PRO A 301 -19.77 19.53 22.79
C PRO A 301 -21.18 19.53 23.38
N ILE A 302 -21.59 18.38 23.90
CA ILE A 302 -22.89 18.16 24.53
C ILE A 302 -22.74 18.34 26.05
N PRO A 303 -23.53 19.23 26.69
CA PRO A 303 -23.50 19.40 28.14
C PRO A 303 -23.78 18.09 28.89
N GLY A 304 -22.95 17.78 29.89
CA GLY A 304 -23.11 16.59 30.74
C GLY A 304 -22.40 15.33 30.23
N ILE A 305 -21.90 15.33 28.99
CA ILE A 305 -21.09 14.23 28.46
C ILE A 305 -19.64 14.34 28.94
N ARG A 306 -19.02 13.18 29.21
CA ARG A 306 -17.59 13.09 29.54
C ARG A 306 -16.82 12.69 28.30
N TYR A 307 -15.89 13.55 27.91
CA TYR A 307 -15.00 13.34 26.78
C TYR A 307 -13.63 12.82 27.23
N ALA A 308 -13.00 12.05 26.35
CA ALA A 308 -11.59 11.71 26.42
C ALA A 308 -10.86 12.35 25.24
N ALA A 309 -9.56 12.55 25.40
CA ALA A 309 -8.72 13.09 24.34
C ALA A 309 -7.38 12.38 24.26
N TYR A 310 -6.83 12.31 23.05
CA TYR A 310 -5.49 11.82 22.78
C TYR A 310 -4.81 12.73 21.75
N ALA A 311 -3.51 12.97 21.92
CA ALA A 311 -2.71 13.74 20.98
C ALA A 311 -1.45 12.97 20.56
N ASP A 312 -1.06 13.12 19.29
CA ASP A 312 0.24 12.67 18.76
C ASP A 312 1.12 13.90 18.50
N PRO A 313 2.02 14.24 19.43
CA PRO A 313 2.79 15.49 19.36
C PRO A 313 3.99 15.39 18.42
N SER A 314 4.16 16.41 17.57
CA SER A 314 5.34 16.57 16.72
C SER A 314 6.16 17.81 17.14
N GLY A 315 7.48 17.73 16.93
CA GLY A 315 8.44 18.79 17.29
C GLY A 315 8.39 20.04 16.40
N GLY A 316 7.52 20.06 15.38
CA GLY A 316 7.36 21.20 14.46
C GLY A 316 8.42 21.29 13.36
N THR A 317 9.36 20.33 13.32
CA THR A 317 10.34 20.15 12.26
C THR A 317 10.19 18.74 11.67
N GLY A 318 10.25 18.62 10.34
CA GLY A 318 10.05 17.34 9.65
C GLY A 318 8.73 17.27 8.87
N LEU A 319 8.25 16.04 8.63
CA LEU A 319 7.05 15.77 7.83
C LEU A 319 5.83 15.36 8.69
N ASP A 320 6.01 15.12 9.99
CA ASP A 320 4.97 14.59 10.88
C ASP A 320 4.09 15.71 11.44
N GLY A 321 2.78 15.48 11.48
CA GLY A 321 1.79 16.41 12.01
C GLY A 321 1.70 16.35 13.54
N PHE A 322 1.29 17.46 14.18
CA PHE A 322 0.79 17.42 15.55
C PHE A 322 -0.71 17.20 15.50
N THR A 323 -1.20 16.07 16.02
CA THR A 323 -2.63 15.74 16.00
C THR A 323 -3.26 15.79 17.39
N LEU A 324 -4.54 16.15 17.42
CA LEU A 324 -5.42 16.01 18.59
C LEU A 324 -6.73 15.35 18.15
N THR A 325 -7.23 14.46 18.98
CA THR A 325 -8.54 13.83 18.79
C THR A 325 -9.33 13.82 20.10
N ILE A 326 -10.62 14.15 20.03
CA ILE A 326 -11.57 14.10 21.15
C ILE A 326 -12.71 13.15 20.77
N ALA A 327 -13.11 12.31 21.73
CA ALA A 327 -14.22 11.38 21.57
C ALA A 327 -14.97 11.19 22.89
N HIS A 328 -16.19 10.70 22.81
CA HIS A 328 -16.97 10.23 23.95
C HIS A 328 -17.47 8.80 23.75
N MET A 329 -18.10 8.25 24.79
CA MET A 329 -18.77 6.95 24.75
C MET A 329 -20.28 7.20 24.80
N GLU A 330 -21.00 6.68 23.82
CA GLU A 330 -22.47 6.72 23.73
C GLU A 330 -22.97 5.29 23.52
N ASP A 331 -23.77 4.77 24.45
CA ASP A 331 -24.36 3.42 24.38
C ASP A 331 -23.37 2.28 24.06
N GLY A 332 -22.14 2.38 24.57
CA GLY A 332 -21.08 1.38 24.34
C GLY A 332 -20.33 1.54 23.02
N VAL A 333 -20.63 2.59 22.25
CA VAL A 333 -19.97 2.97 21.00
C VAL A 333 -19.09 4.18 21.24
N VAL A 334 -17.85 4.13 20.75
CA VAL A 334 -16.95 5.30 20.76
C VAL A 334 -17.39 6.27 19.67
N VAL A 335 -17.75 7.50 20.02
CA VAL A 335 -18.16 8.52 19.05
C VAL A 335 -17.07 9.57 18.94
N LEU A 336 -16.53 9.75 17.74
CA LEU A 336 -15.46 10.72 17.47
C LEU A 336 -16.04 12.12 17.31
N ASP A 337 -15.58 13.09 18.09
CA ASP A 337 -16.17 14.44 18.08
C ASP A 337 -15.29 15.48 17.39
N LEU A 338 -13.96 15.34 17.56
CA LEU A 338 -13.00 16.30 17.05
C LEU A 338 -11.77 15.62 16.48
N ILE A 339 -11.31 16.08 15.32
CA ILE A 339 -9.95 15.87 14.81
C ILE A 339 -9.32 17.25 14.57
N ARG A 340 -8.06 17.38 14.96
CA ARG A 340 -7.16 18.48 14.59
C ARG A 340 -5.84 17.91 14.12
N GLU A 341 -5.26 18.54 13.11
CA GLU A 341 -3.92 18.28 12.63
C GLU A 341 -3.27 19.62 12.26
N THR A 342 -2.06 19.84 12.75
CA THR A 342 -1.19 20.94 12.31
C THR A 342 0.05 20.34 11.67
N LEU A 343 0.28 20.65 10.39
CA LEU A 343 1.45 20.19 9.63
C LEU A 343 2.63 21.15 9.78
N ALA A 344 3.84 20.60 9.86
CA ALA A 344 5.07 21.38 9.97
C ALA A 344 5.29 22.29 8.73
N PRO A 345 5.98 23.43 8.87
CA PRO A 345 6.59 23.94 10.12
C PRO A 345 5.60 24.69 11.01
N PHE A 346 5.69 24.47 12.33
CA PHE A 346 4.91 25.21 13.34
C PHE A 346 5.71 25.38 14.65
N ASN A 347 5.24 26.28 15.52
CA ASN A 347 5.73 26.36 16.89
C ASN A 347 4.89 25.44 17.80
N PRO A 348 5.48 24.37 18.37
CA PRO A 348 4.72 23.40 19.17
C PRO A 348 3.98 24.00 20.36
N GLU A 349 4.50 25.07 20.99
CA GLU A 349 3.84 25.72 22.14
C GLU A 349 2.54 26.42 21.74
N GLN A 350 2.51 27.05 20.56
CA GLN A 350 1.29 27.68 20.03
C GLN A 350 0.22 26.65 19.68
N ILE A 351 0.64 25.48 19.21
CA ILE A 351 -0.28 24.38 18.91
C ILE A 351 -0.88 23.82 20.20
N VAL A 352 -0.07 23.63 21.24
CA VAL A 352 -0.57 23.21 22.57
C VAL A 352 -1.56 24.23 23.14
N GLU A 353 -1.29 25.53 23.02
CA GLU A 353 -2.21 26.57 23.46
C GLU A 353 -3.58 26.47 22.75
N ALA A 354 -3.57 26.39 21.42
CA ALA A 354 -4.79 26.26 20.62
C ALA A 354 -5.56 24.97 20.95
N TYR A 355 -4.87 23.84 21.02
CA TYR A 355 -5.47 22.55 21.32
C TYR A 355 -5.97 22.48 22.77
N ALA A 356 -5.33 23.16 23.72
CA ALA A 356 -5.83 23.27 25.09
C ALA A 356 -7.14 24.10 25.16
N ALA A 357 -7.35 25.06 24.26
CA ALA A 357 -8.62 25.76 24.16
C ALA A 357 -9.75 24.83 23.68
N ASP A 358 -9.48 24.00 22.66
CA ASP A 358 -10.40 22.95 22.21
C ASP A 358 -10.71 21.97 23.36
N LEU A 359 -9.70 21.47 24.09
CA LEU A 359 -9.93 20.58 25.23
C LEU A 359 -10.84 21.23 26.29
N LYS A 360 -10.64 22.51 26.61
CA LYS A 360 -11.48 23.23 27.57
C LYS A 360 -12.92 23.41 27.07
N ARG A 361 -13.12 23.65 25.77
CA ARG A 361 -14.43 23.73 25.13
C ARG A 361 -15.23 22.42 25.32
N TYR A 362 -14.58 21.27 25.23
CA TYR A 362 -15.18 19.95 25.48
C TYR A 362 -15.15 19.52 26.96
N GLY A 363 -14.74 20.40 27.87
CA GLY A 363 -14.64 20.09 29.31
C GLY A 363 -13.55 19.07 29.67
N VAL A 364 -12.63 18.77 28.76
CA VAL A 364 -11.51 17.86 28.97
C VAL A 364 -10.40 18.55 29.74
N ARG A 365 -10.01 17.98 30.89
CA ARG A 365 -8.92 18.49 31.74
C ARG A 365 -7.70 17.57 31.78
N THR A 366 -7.74 16.48 31.03
CA THR A 366 -6.65 15.49 30.98
C THR A 366 -6.48 14.99 29.57
N ILE A 367 -5.25 15.02 29.08
CA ILE A 367 -4.87 14.56 27.74
C ILE A 367 -3.95 13.34 27.83
N GLN A 368 -4.15 12.36 26.95
CA GLN A 368 -3.19 11.27 26.74
C GLN A 368 -2.31 11.56 25.53
N THR A 369 -1.06 11.12 25.55
CA THR A 369 -0.17 11.19 24.38
C THR A 369 0.59 9.91 24.19
N ASP A 370 1.31 9.81 23.08
CA ASP A 370 2.29 8.76 22.85
C ASP A 370 3.32 8.65 23.98
N ARG A 371 3.99 7.49 24.04
CA ARG A 371 4.95 7.16 25.11
C ARG A 371 6.25 7.95 24.99
N TYR A 372 6.59 8.46 23.81
CA TYR A 372 7.87 9.10 23.51
C TYR A 372 7.81 10.63 23.55
N ALA A 373 6.66 11.21 23.87
CA ALA A 373 6.51 12.62 24.22
C ALA A 373 7.67 13.14 25.08
N SER A 374 8.39 14.14 24.55
CA SER A 374 9.51 14.77 25.24
C SER A 374 9.09 15.42 26.57
N ALA A 375 10.01 15.59 27.51
CA ALA A 375 9.74 16.25 28.80
C ALA A 375 9.15 17.68 28.65
N TRP A 376 9.43 18.34 27.52
CA TRP A 376 8.83 19.62 27.15
C TRP A 376 7.31 19.52 26.95
N ASN A 377 6.83 18.45 26.31
CA ASN A 377 5.41 18.27 25.97
C ASN A 377 4.53 18.25 27.23
N SER A 378 4.92 17.48 28.25
CA SER A 378 4.19 17.42 29.53
C SER A 378 4.09 18.79 30.21
N THR A 379 5.17 19.56 30.19
CA THR A 379 5.23 20.89 30.83
C THR A 379 4.33 21.89 30.12
N SER A 380 4.27 21.82 28.79
CA SER A 380 3.44 22.69 27.95
C SER A 380 1.95 22.51 28.26
N TRP A 381 1.43 21.28 28.24
CA TRP A 381 0.01 21.03 28.58
C TRP A 381 -0.37 21.51 29.98
N VAL A 382 0.49 21.26 30.97
CA VAL A 382 0.26 21.65 32.37
C VAL A 382 0.19 23.17 32.51
N ARG A 383 1.03 23.92 31.79
CA ARG A 383 0.98 25.40 31.76
C ARG A 383 -0.38 25.92 31.30
N HIS A 384 -1.04 25.22 30.38
CA HIS A 384 -2.38 25.56 29.90
C HIS A 384 -3.51 24.94 30.73
N GLY A 385 -3.22 24.33 31.89
CA GLY A 385 -4.20 23.77 32.81
C GLY A 385 -4.75 22.40 32.40
N ILE A 386 -4.04 21.68 31.54
CA ILE A 386 -4.40 20.32 31.10
C ILE A 386 -3.43 19.33 31.72
N ALA A 387 -3.94 18.36 32.48
CA ALA A 387 -3.11 17.29 33.03
C ALA A 387 -2.64 16.35 31.91
N HIS A 388 -1.34 16.12 31.82
CA HIS A 388 -0.76 15.22 30.81
C HIS A 388 -0.56 13.80 31.36
N ARG A 389 -0.92 12.78 30.57
CA ARG A 389 -0.74 11.36 30.91
C ARG A 389 -0.18 10.58 29.72
N PRO A 390 1.11 10.20 29.73
CA PRO A 390 1.67 9.34 28.69
C PRO A 390 0.93 8.01 28.58
N SER A 391 0.74 7.52 27.35
CA SER A 391 0.20 6.19 27.09
C SER A 391 1.19 5.11 27.49
N THR A 392 0.68 4.03 28.08
CA THR A 392 1.49 2.83 28.36
C THR A 392 1.65 1.93 27.14
N LYS A 393 0.88 2.21 26.07
CA LYS A 393 0.84 1.46 24.82
C LYS A 393 1.64 2.17 23.74
N THR A 394 2.32 1.38 22.91
CA THR A 394 2.93 1.83 21.66
C THR A 394 1.86 2.03 20.58
N ALA A 395 2.15 2.81 19.54
CA ALA A 395 1.24 3.01 18.40
C ALA A 395 0.77 1.67 17.79
N SER A 396 1.70 0.73 17.58
CA SER A 396 1.38 -0.63 17.10
C SER A 396 0.39 -1.37 17.99
N GLU A 397 0.45 -1.20 19.32
CA GLU A 397 -0.50 -1.83 20.23
C GLU A 397 -1.85 -1.10 20.23
N LEU A 398 -1.85 0.23 20.06
CA LEU A 398 -3.08 1.02 19.90
C LEU A 398 -3.82 0.61 18.62
N PHE A 399 -3.13 0.46 17.50
CA PHE A 399 -3.72 -0.04 16.26
C PHE A 399 -4.30 -1.45 16.43
N ALA A 400 -3.59 -2.33 17.14
CA ALA A 400 -4.10 -3.67 17.46
C ALA A 400 -5.37 -3.62 18.33
N ALA A 401 -5.45 -2.67 19.27
CA ALA A 401 -6.62 -2.47 20.12
C ALA A 401 -7.80 -1.82 19.38
N LEU A 402 -7.54 -1.01 18.34
CA LEU A 402 -8.57 -0.40 17.50
C LEU A 402 -9.27 -1.44 16.61
N LEU A 403 -8.54 -2.46 16.14
CA LEU A 403 -9.05 -3.50 15.24
C LEU A 403 -10.37 -4.16 15.69
N PRO A 404 -10.49 -4.73 16.92
CA PRO A 404 -11.74 -5.32 17.36
C PRO A 404 -12.88 -4.30 17.48
N VAL A 405 -12.59 -3.03 17.80
CA VAL A 405 -13.60 -1.98 17.94
C VAL A 405 -14.21 -1.65 16.58
N VAL A 406 -13.38 -1.52 15.54
CA VAL A 406 -13.82 -1.30 14.15
C VAL A 406 -14.60 -2.49 13.62
N ASN A 407 -14.10 -3.72 13.81
CA ASN A 407 -14.77 -4.93 13.32
C ASN A 407 -16.13 -5.16 13.99
N ALA A 408 -16.28 -4.78 15.26
CA ALA A 408 -17.54 -4.84 15.98
C ALA A 408 -18.48 -3.66 15.67
N GLN A 409 -18.03 -2.70 14.84
CA GLN A 409 -18.74 -1.44 14.57
C GLN A 409 -19.04 -0.60 15.83
N ASN A 410 -18.24 -0.77 16.88
CA ASN A 410 -18.38 -0.06 18.17
C ASN A 410 -17.62 1.27 18.19
N ILE A 411 -17.49 1.91 17.03
CA ILE A 411 -16.93 3.25 16.87
C ILE A 411 -17.67 3.97 15.74
N ARG A 412 -17.88 5.28 15.89
CA ARG A 412 -18.38 6.20 14.87
C ARG A 412 -17.29 7.23 14.55
N LEU A 413 -16.77 7.19 13.32
CA LEU A 413 -15.74 8.09 12.84
C LEU A 413 -16.35 9.34 12.19
N LEU A 414 -15.59 10.44 12.23
CA LEU A 414 -15.86 11.62 11.43
C LEU A 414 -15.52 11.35 9.95
N ASP A 415 -16.21 12.05 9.05
CA ASP A 415 -15.92 12.05 7.62
C ASP A 415 -14.65 12.87 7.34
N ASP A 416 -13.51 12.23 7.54
CA ASP A 416 -12.18 12.79 7.31
C ASP A 416 -11.37 11.91 6.34
N GLU A 417 -11.07 12.46 5.17
CA GLU A 417 -10.37 11.75 4.09
C GLU A 417 -8.95 11.32 4.51
N LYS A 418 -8.26 12.11 5.35
CA LYS A 418 -6.91 11.80 5.79
C LYS A 418 -6.92 10.62 6.77
N LEU A 419 -7.81 10.63 7.75
CA LEU A 419 -8.02 9.51 8.68
C LEU A 419 -8.31 8.23 7.90
N ARG A 420 -9.24 8.29 6.95
CA ARG A 420 -9.60 7.13 6.11
C ARG A 420 -8.38 6.56 5.38
N ARG A 421 -7.60 7.44 4.74
CA ARG A 421 -6.35 7.07 4.06
C ARG A 421 -5.33 6.43 5.02
N GLN A 422 -5.07 7.07 6.15
CA GLN A 422 -4.08 6.58 7.12
C GLN A 422 -4.50 5.20 7.64
N ALA A 423 -5.77 5.01 7.99
CA ALA A 423 -6.30 3.72 8.44
C ALA A 423 -6.19 2.62 7.37
N LEU A 424 -6.52 2.90 6.10
CA LEU A 424 -6.38 1.94 5.00
C LEU A 424 -4.92 1.60 4.69
N GLY A 425 -4.00 2.54 4.94
CA GLY A 425 -2.56 2.37 4.76
C GLY A 425 -1.85 1.63 5.89
N LEU A 426 -2.54 1.25 6.98
CA LEU A 426 -1.96 0.48 8.07
C LEU A 426 -1.75 -0.99 7.67
N GLU A 427 -0.51 -1.45 7.82
CA GLU A 427 -0.09 -2.80 7.51
C GLU A 427 0.34 -3.54 8.78
N ARG A 428 -0.13 -4.76 8.94
CA ARG A 428 0.40 -5.73 9.91
C ARG A 428 1.56 -6.46 9.26
N ARG A 429 2.69 -6.44 9.94
CA ARG A 429 3.93 -7.15 9.58
C ARG A 429 4.26 -8.17 10.66
N ILE A 430 4.52 -9.40 10.24
CA ILE A 430 4.94 -10.48 11.14
C ILE A 430 6.42 -10.77 10.90
N SER A 431 7.25 -10.58 11.93
CA SER A 431 8.67 -10.94 11.89
C SER A 431 8.85 -12.45 12.04
N SER A 432 10.00 -12.97 11.59
CA SER A 432 10.37 -14.39 11.72
C SER A 432 10.37 -14.90 13.18
N GLY A 433 10.51 -14.00 14.16
CA GLY A 433 10.40 -14.32 15.60
C GLY A 433 8.98 -14.23 16.17
N GLY A 434 7.94 -14.14 15.35
CA GLY A 434 6.53 -14.09 15.78
C GLY A 434 6.08 -12.75 16.37
N LYS A 435 6.99 -11.78 16.55
CA LYS A 435 6.62 -10.41 16.95
C LYS A 435 5.86 -9.74 15.80
N GLN A 436 4.71 -9.18 16.14
CA GLN A 436 3.85 -8.46 15.23
C GLN A 436 4.04 -6.97 15.40
N GLN A 437 4.08 -6.26 14.29
CA GLN A 437 4.15 -4.81 14.26
C GLN A 437 3.06 -4.31 13.31
N ILE A 438 2.29 -3.32 13.76
CA ILE A 438 1.29 -2.61 12.98
C ILE A 438 1.73 -1.16 12.87
N GLY A 439 1.65 -0.59 11.68
CA GLY A 439 1.97 0.81 11.44
C GLY A 439 1.77 1.16 9.97
N HIS A 440 2.09 2.40 9.60
CA HIS A 440 1.98 2.84 8.22
C HIS A 440 2.85 2.00 7.24
N GLY A 441 2.45 1.97 5.96
CA GLY A 441 3.25 1.44 4.85
C GLY A 441 4.66 2.04 4.81
N ARG A 442 5.69 1.33 4.30
CA ARG A 442 7.08 1.84 4.26
C ARG A 442 7.32 2.96 3.22
N SER A 443 6.28 3.57 2.65
CA SER A 443 6.41 4.72 1.75
C SER A 443 6.88 5.95 2.51
N ILE A 444 7.76 6.75 1.92
CA ILE A 444 8.27 8.01 2.50
C ILE A 444 7.17 9.06 2.74
N HIS A 445 6.00 8.86 2.14
CA HIS A 445 4.82 9.73 2.28
C HIS A 445 3.70 9.08 3.11
N ALA A 446 3.97 7.93 3.74
CA ALA A 446 3.00 7.27 4.59
C ALA A 446 3.09 7.86 6.00
N HIS A 447 1.92 8.23 6.54
CA HIS A 447 1.75 8.83 7.85
C HIS A 447 0.67 8.05 8.60
N ASP A 448 0.72 8.06 9.93
CA ASP A 448 -0.31 7.47 10.78
C ASP A 448 -0.71 8.36 11.96
N ASP A 449 -0.39 9.65 11.93
CA ASP A 449 -0.55 10.57 13.07
C ASP A 449 -2.03 10.72 13.53
N ILE A 450 -2.99 10.83 12.61
CA ILE A 450 -4.42 10.98 12.92
C ILE A 450 -4.99 9.64 13.39
N VAL A 451 -4.70 8.55 12.65
CA VAL A 451 -5.19 7.22 13.04
C VAL A 451 -4.59 6.75 14.36
N ASN A 452 -3.37 7.17 14.70
CA ASN A 452 -2.75 6.93 16.01
C ASN A 452 -3.50 7.67 17.12
N ALA A 453 -3.84 8.94 16.91
CA ALA A 453 -4.65 9.70 17.86
C ALA A 453 -6.06 9.11 18.04
N VAL A 454 -6.70 8.67 16.95
CA VAL A 454 -7.99 7.97 17.00
C VAL A 454 -7.90 6.64 17.76
N ALA A 455 -6.86 5.83 17.48
CA ALA A 455 -6.63 4.58 18.19
C ALA A 455 -6.37 4.82 19.69
N GLY A 456 -5.62 5.88 20.01
CA GLY A 456 -5.32 6.32 21.36
C GLY A 456 -6.57 6.73 22.15
N VAL A 457 -7.43 7.58 21.58
CA VAL A 457 -8.66 8.02 22.26
C VAL A 457 -9.68 6.89 22.39
N SER A 458 -9.80 6.03 21.37
CA SER A 458 -10.66 4.85 21.42
C SER A 458 -10.21 3.91 22.54
N TYR A 459 -8.92 3.60 22.64
CA TYR A 459 -8.37 2.81 23.75
C TYR A 459 -8.59 3.47 25.12
N ALA A 460 -8.48 4.80 25.21
CA ALA A 460 -8.72 5.53 26.45
C ALA A 460 -10.15 5.34 26.98
N LEU A 461 -11.12 5.21 26.09
CA LEU A 461 -12.55 5.03 26.39
C LEU A 461 -12.95 3.56 26.57
N THR A 462 -12.28 2.63 25.88
CA THR A 462 -12.63 1.19 25.91
C THR A 462 -11.84 0.38 26.91
N LYS A 463 -10.73 0.90 27.46
CA LYS A 463 -9.98 0.19 28.51
C LYS A 463 -10.87 -0.04 29.74
N PRO A 464 -10.85 -1.25 30.35
CA PRO A 464 -11.56 -1.50 31.60
C PRO A 464 -11.10 -0.50 32.66
N ALA A 465 -12.05 0.14 33.35
CA ALA A 465 -11.72 0.99 34.48
C ALA A 465 -10.89 0.17 35.48
N ALA A 466 -9.74 0.70 35.91
CA ALA A 466 -9.02 0.12 37.01
C ALA A 466 -9.94 0.19 38.23
N HIS A 467 -10.57 -0.93 38.60
CA HIS A 467 -11.28 -1.02 39.85
C HIS A 467 -10.30 -0.61 40.96
N PRO A 468 -10.64 0.32 41.87
CA PRO A 468 -9.86 0.46 43.08
C PRO A 468 -9.78 -0.93 43.70
N LYS A 469 -8.56 -1.38 44.01
CA LYS A 469 -8.32 -2.68 44.64
C LYS A 469 -9.12 -2.72 45.95
N PHE A 470 -10.35 -3.21 45.92
CA PHE A 470 -10.93 -3.85 47.08
C PHE A 470 -10.09 -5.10 47.26
N ALA A 471 -9.22 -5.08 48.25
CA ALA A 471 -8.51 -6.26 48.70
C ALA A 471 -9.57 -7.25 49.20
N LEU A 472 -10.06 -8.10 48.29
CA LEU A 472 -10.67 -9.37 48.66
C LEU A 472 -9.54 -10.18 49.28
N ALA A 473 -9.54 -10.26 50.62
CA ALA A 473 -8.68 -11.16 51.36
C ALA A 473 -8.88 -12.57 50.79
N ALA A 474 -7.86 -13.10 50.13
CA ALA A 474 -7.84 -14.51 49.74
C ALA A 474 -7.82 -15.35 51.03
N PRO A 475 -8.65 -16.39 51.17
CA PRO A 475 -8.54 -17.29 52.30
C PRO A 475 -7.18 -18.00 52.22
N ALA A 476 -6.39 -17.91 53.29
CA ALA A 476 -5.16 -18.66 53.43
C ALA A 476 -5.49 -20.14 53.62
N PHE A 477 -5.17 -20.97 52.63
CA PHE A 477 -5.20 -22.43 52.78
C PHE A 477 -3.88 -22.90 53.38
N SER A 478 -3.94 -23.38 54.61
CA SER A 478 -2.88 -24.15 55.26
C SER A 478 -3.28 -25.62 55.25
N LEU A 479 -2.49 -26.46 54.57
CA LEU A 479 -2.62 -27.92 54.63
C LEU A 479 -1.86 -28.43 55.86
N ASN A 480 -2.60 -28.80 56.90
CA ASN A 480 -2.12 -29.73 57.91
C ASN A 480 -3.18 -30.83 58.10
N GLY A 481 -2.80 -32.06 57.76
CA GLY A 481 -3.38 -33.30 58.26
C GLY A 481 -4.90 -33.39 58.32
N GLY A 482 -5.54 -33.67 57.18
CA GLY A 482 -6.73 -34.51 57.08
C GLY A 482 -7.92 -34.20 58.00
N GLU A 483 -8.55 -33.03 57.84
CA GLU A 483 -10.00 -32.84 58.06
C GLU A 483 -10.44 -31.47 57.52
N PHE A 484 -11.53 -31.42 56.74
CA PHE A 484 -12.08 -30.19 56.18
C PHE A 484 -12.95 -29.47 57.22
N SER A 485 -12.57 -28.26 57.66
CA SER A 485 -13.50 -27.33 58.30
C SER A 485 -13.33 -25.92 57.73
N MET A 486 -14.46 -25.23 57.49
CA MET A 486 -14.52 -23.89 56.92
C MET A 486 -14.98 -22.92 58.02
N THR A 487 -14.08 -22.10 58.54
CA THR A 487 -14.42 -21.03 59.49
C THR A 487 -14.32 -19.67 58.80
N TYR A 488 -15.41 -18.92 58.79
CA TYR A 488 -15.41 -17.50 58.41
C TYR A 488 -14.87 -16.67 59.59
N ALA A 489 -13.85 -15.86 59.34
CA ALA A 489 -13.41 -14.85 60.29
C ALA A 489 -14.37 -13.65 60.20
N ASP A 490 -15.20 -13.48 61.23
CA ASP A 490 -16.09 -12.33 61.36
C ASP A 490 -15.28 -11.11 61.81
N HIS A 491 -15.19 -10.10 60.94
CA HIS A 491 -14.64 -8.78 61.28
C HIS A 491 -15.77 -7.77 61.44
N SER A 492 -16.52 -7.90 62.54
CA SER A 492 -17.28 -6.78 63.09
C SER A 492 -16.58 -6.28 64.36
N ALA A 493 -15.57 -5.43 64.18
CA ALA A 493 -15.07 -4.56 65.25
C ALA A 493 -15.39 -3.11 64.87
N HIS A 494 -16.67 -2.76 64.99
CA HIS A 494 -17.10 -1.37 65.13
C HIS A 494 -17.14 -1.05 66.62
N ASP A 495 -16.27 -0.13 67.02
CA ASP A 495 -16.25 0.55 68.31
C ASP A 495 -17.54 1.38 68.47
N PRO A 496 -18.41 1.13 69.47
CA PRO A 496 -19.55 1.99 69.75
C PRO A 496 -19.25 2.87 70.96
N ALA A 497 -18.71 4.06 70.69
CA ALA A 497 -18.80 5.18 71.62
C ALA A 497 -20.16 5.87 71.44
N SER A 498 -20.94 5.91 72.54
CA SER A 498 -22.01 6.84 72.85
C SER A 498 -23.23 6.90 71.92
N PHE A 499 -24.38 6.39 72.37
CA PHE A 499 -25.54 7.20 72.76
C PHE A 499 -26.62 6.26 73.33
N GLY A 500 -26.99 6.49 74.59
CA GLY A 500 -28.06 5.77 75.24
C GLY A 500 -29.44 6.29 74.83
N ALA A 501 -30.43 5.40 74.83
CA ALA A 501 -31.70 5.64 75.52
C ALA A 501 -32.57 4.36 75.48
N SER A 502 -33.05 4.03 76.66
CA SER A 502 -34.03 3.01 77.01
C SER A 502 -35.33 3.03 76.18
N ARG A 503 -35.90 1.86 75.85
CA ARG A 503 -37.05 1.25 76.57
C ARG A 503 -37.63 0.03 75.82
N SER A 504 -37.93 -0.99 76.62
CA SER A 504 -38.92 -2.08 76.45
C SER A 504 -40.17 -1.68 75.63
N ARG A 505 -40.82 -2.54 74.86
CA ARG A 505 -41.16 -3.96 75.04
C ARG A 505 -41.18 -4.68 73.69
#